data_AF-A0A1C6WG33-F1
#
_entry.id   AF-A0A1C6WG33-F1
#
_cell.length_a   1.000
_cell.length_b   1.000
_cell.length_c   1.000
_cell.angle_alpha   90.00
_cell.angle_beta   90.00
_cell.angle_gamma   90.00
#
_symmetry.space_group_name_H-M   'P 1'
#
loop_
_entity.id
_entity.type
_entity.pdbx_description
1 polymer ?
#
loop_
_entity_poly.entity_id
_entity_poly.type
_entity_poly.pdbx_seq_one_letter_code
_entity_poly.pdbx_strand_id
1 'polypeptide(L)' 'IIVMTSANINDHNPSKNEYKNTIIENANLFTTDIDSEDDIRKGKLKKVFVNIAGYLIENKNNHINITYVESINGHASF' A
#
# COMPACT_ATOMS: atom_id res chain seq x y z
N ILE A 1 -15.50 -0.83 -8.18
CA ILE A 1 -14.37 -0.10 -7.56
C ILE A 1 -13.45 -1.15 -6.93
N ILE A 2 -12.15 -1.04 -7.15
CA ILE A 2 -11.12 -1.83 -6.47
C ILE A 2 -10.28 -0.84 -5.66
N VAL A 3 -10.06 -1.10 -4.38
CA VAL A 3 -9.24 -0.25 -3.49
C VAL A 3 -8.27 -1.11 -2.72
N MET A 4 -7.05 -0.61 -2.56
CA MET A 4 -5.98 -1.22 -1.79
C MET A 4 -5.22 -0.16 -1.00
N THR A 5 -4.63 -0.59 0.10
CA THR A 5 -3.82 0.24 1.01
C THR A 5 -2.79 -0.65 1.70
N SER A 6 -1.65 -0.09 2.10
CA SER A 6 -0.73 -0.79 2.99
C SER A 6 -1.39 -1.07 4.34
N ALA A 7 -1.23 -2.30 4.83
CA ALA A 7 -1.58 -2.71 6.19
C ALA A 7 -0.37 -2.53 7.13
N ASN A 8 -0.59 -2.70 8.43
CA ASN A 8 0.47 -2.67 9.43
C ASN A 8 1.14 -4.05 9.53
N ILE A 9 2.16 -4.28 8.70
CA ILE A 9 2.83 -5.57 8.58
C ILE A 9 4.05 -5.63 9.52
N ASN A 10 4.09 -6.62 10.41
CA ASN A 10 5.34 -7.04 11.02
C ASN A 10 6.08 -7.96 10.04
N ASP A 11 7.08 -7.41 9.37
CA ASP A 11 7.91 -8.13 8.39
C ASP A 11 9.33 -8.36 8.90
N HIS A 12 9.56 -8.25 10.22
CA HIS A 12 10.87 -8.44 10.85
C HIS A 12 12.00 -7.57 10.29
N ASN A 13 11.68 -6.48 9.59
CA ASN A 13 12.67 -5.51 9.13
C ASN A 13 13.20 -4.69 10.33
N PRO A 14 14.52 -4.46 10.45
CA PRO A 14 15.14 -3.83 11.62
C PRO A 14 14.86 -2.32 11.76
N SER A 15 14.26 -1.68 10.74
CA SER A 15 13.93 -0.26 10.81
C SER A 15 12.87 0.00 11.89
N LYS A 16 13.09 1.06 12.66
CA LYS A 16 12.13 1.58 13.65
C LYS A 16 11.11 2.55 13.06
N ASN A 17 11.18 2.80 11.75
CA ASN A 17 10.24 3.69 11.08
C ASN A 17 8.90 2.98 10.94
N GLU A 18 7.95 3.40 11.77
CA GLU A 18 6.57 2.96 11.67
C GLU A 18 5.83 3.78 10.61
N TYR A 19 5.14 3.08 9.72
CA TYR A 19 4.20 3.71 8.79
C TYR A 19 2.82 3.75 9.43
N LYS A 20 2.17 4.92 9.34
CA LYS A 20 0.76 5.09 9.69
C LYS A 20 0.03 5.70 8.51
N ASN A 21 -1.04 5.05 8.08
CA ASN A 21 -1.92 5.58 7.05
C ASN A 21 -2.77 6.72 7.62
N THR A 22 -2.68 7.90 7.01
CA THR A 22 -3.42 9.11 7.41
C THR A 22 -4.69 9.36 6.60
N ILE A 23 -4.90 8.62 5.51
CA ILE A 23 -6.11 8.75 4.66
C ILE A 23 -7.14 7.70 5.08
N ILE A 24 -6.72 6.45 5.22
CA ILE A 24 -7.55 5.32 5.66
C ILE A 24 -7.11 4.91 7.05
N GLU A 25 -7.50 5.68 8.07
CA GLU A 25 -7.02 5.46 9.45
C GLU A 25 -7.35 4.06 10.00
N ASN A 26 -8.50 3.49 9.60
CA ASN A 26 -8.91 2.14 9.96
C ASN A 26 -7.98 1.05 9.41
N ALA A 27 -7.21 1.33 8.34
CA ALA A 27 -6.23 0.38 7.81
C ALA A 27 -5.11 0.06 8.83
N ASN A 28 -4.84 0.99 9.76
CA ASN A 28 -3.83 0.79 10.80
C ASN A 28 -4.21 -0.28 11.83
N LEU A 29 -5.49 -0.69 11.88
CA LEU A 29 -5.98 -1.76 12.75
C LEU A 29 -5.67 -3.16 12.19
N PHE A 30 -5.38 -3.26 10.89
CA PHE A 30 -5.04 -4.53 10.25
C PHE A 30 -3.56 -4.82 10.46
N THR A 31 -3.29 -5.69 11.42
CA THR A 31 -1.96 -6.19 11.72
C THR A 31 -1.81 -7.64 11.29
N THR A 32 -0.65 -7.97 10.74
CA THR A 32 -0.27 -9.37 10.51
C THR A 32 1.24 -9.51 10.63
N ASP A 33 1.65 -10.66 11.14
CA ASP A 33 3.02 -11.11 11.13
C ASP A 33 3.28 -11.92 9.85
N ILE A 34 4.41 -11.73 9.19
CA ILE A 34 4.79 -12.47 7.98
C ILE A 34 6.23 -12.98 8.06
N ASP A 35 6.47 -14.15 7.49
CA ASP A 35 7.83 -14.60 7.22
C ASP A 35 8.32 -13.99 5.91
N SER A 36 8.99 -12.84 6.03
CA SER A 36 9.45 -12.05 4.90
C SER A 36 10.81 -12.54 4.37
N GLU A 37 11.10 -12.19 3.12
CA GLU A 37 12.37 -12.51 2.46
C GLU A 37 13.58 -11.97 3.24
N ASP A 38 14.70 -12.69 3.17
CA ASP A 38 15.91 -12.43 3.93
C ASP A 38 16.45 -10.99 3.78
N ASP A 39 16.33 -10.40 2.58
CA ASP A 39 16.77 -9.04 2.31
C ASP A 39 15.87 -7.97 2.96
N ILE A 40 14.58 -8.26 3.18
CA ILE A 40 13.66 -7.42 3.97
C ILE A 40 14.07 -7.49 5.44
N ARG A 41 14.27 -8.70 5.97
CA ARG A 41 14.69 -8.94 7.36
C ARG A 41 16.07 -8.35 7.67
N LYS A 42 16.93 -8.22 6.66
CA LYS A 42 18.25 -7.56 6.76
C LYS A 42 18.20 -6.05 6.50
N GLY A 43 17.03 -5.48 6.19
CA GLY A 43 16.85 -4.05 5.94
C GLY A 43 17.55 -3.53 4.69
N LYS A 44 17.81 -4.39 3.70
CA LYS A 44 18.47 -4.00 2.45
C LYS A 44 17.52 -3.34 1.45
N LEU A 45 16.21 -3.56 1.61
CA LEU A 45 15.19 -3.01 0.72
C LEU A 45 14.57 -1.74 1.31
N LYS A 46 14.39 -0.72 0.48
CA LYS A 46 13.66 0.50 0.85
C LYS A 46 12.15 0.22 0.77
N LYS A 47 11.45 0.43 1.88
CA LYS A 47 9.98 0.30 1.93
C LYS A 47 9.30 1.48 1.26
N VAL A 48 8.21 1.19 0.54
CA VAL A 48 7.27 2.15 -0.01
C VAL A 48 5.89 1.79 0.51
N PHE A 49 5.13 2.79 0.94
CA PHE A 49 3.81 2.59 1.54
C PHE A 49 2.73 3.29 0.74
N VAL A 50 1.65 2.56 0.48
CA VAL A 50 0.47 3.03 -0.25
C VAL A 50 -0.56 3.51 0.75
N ASN A 51 -0.86 4.81 0.73
CA ASN A 51 -1.93 5.39 1.54
C ASN A 51 -3.31 5.02 0.97
N ILE A 52 -3.44 5.06 -0.35
CA ILE A 52 -4.60 4.53 -1.08
C ILE A 52 -4.17 4.29 -2.52
N ALA A 53 -4.58 3.19 -3.12
CA ALA A 53 -4.51 2.98 -4.55
C ALA A 53 -5.76 2.25 -5.01
N GLY A 54 -6.17 2.44 -6.25
CA GLY A 54 -7.35 1.75 -6.74
C GLY A 54 -7.80 2.15 -8.12
N TYR A 55 -8.84 1.45 -8.56
CA TYR A 55 -9.46 1.62 -9.87
C TYR A 55 -10.96 1.89 -9.71
N LEU A 56 -11.41 2.98 -10.31
CA LEU A 56 -12.81 3.16 -10.64
C LEU A 56 -13.03 2.57 -12.04
N ILE A 57 -13.74 1.45 -12.09
CA ILE A 57 -14.08 0.75 -13.33
C ILE A 57 -15.55 1.03 -13.62
N GLU A 58 -15.82 1.68 -14.73
CA GLU A 58 -17.16 2.03 -15.18
C GLU A 58 -17.43 1.35 -16.51
N ASN A 59 -18.44 0.48 -16.53
CA ASN A 59 -18.94 -0.09 -17.78
C ASN A 59 -19.82 0.95 -18.49
N LYS A 60 -19.43 1.34 -19.70
CA LYS A 60 -20.24 2.14 -20.62
C LYS A 60 -20.70 1.23 -21.76
N ASN A 61 -21.79 1.58 -22.43
CA ASN A 61 -22.44 0.71 -23.41
C ASN A 61 -21.49 0.07 -24.45
N ASN A 62 -20.44 0.78 -24.88
CA ASN A 62 -19.51 0.32 -25.92
C ASN A 62 -18.05 0.19 -25.45
N HIS A 63 -17.75 0.51 -24.19
CA HIS A 63 -16.37 0.51 -23.69
C HIS A 63 -16.35 0.50 -22.15
N ILE A 64 -15.18 0.22 -21.58
CA ILE A 64 -14.97 0.30 -20.14
C ILE A 64 -14.04 1.49 -19.87
N ASN A 65 -14.48 2.41 -19.03
CA ASN A 65 -13.60 3.44 -18.49
C ASN A 65 -12.93 2.92 -17.22
N ILE A 66 -11.61 3.11 -17.14
CA ILE A 66 -10.82 2.75 -15.97
C ILE A 66 -10.05 3.99 -15.54
N THR A 67 -10.38 4.51 -14.36
CA THR A 67 -9.65 5.61 -13.73
C THR A 67 -8.81 5.05 -12.59
N TYR A 68 -7.49 5.26 -12.66
CA TYR A 68 -6.56 4.91 -11.60
C TYR A 68 -6.32 6.10 -10.67
N VAL A 69 -6.27 5.85 -9.37
CA VAL A 69 -5.95 6.85 -8.35
C VAL A 69 -4.98 6.22 -7.36
N GLU A 70 -3.92 6.95 -7.00
CA GLU A 70 -3.00 6.54 -5.95
C GLU A 70 -2.49 7.72 -5.11
N SER A 71 -2.15 7.40 -3.87
CA SER A 71 -1.36 8.23 -2.96
C SER A 71 -0.34 7.33 -2.28
N ILE A 72 0.93 7.63 -2.51
CA ILE A 72 2.07 6.87 -2.01
C ILE A 72 2.94 7.80 -1.19
N ASN A 73 3.43 7.33 -0.03
CA ASN A 73 4.33 8.13 0.79
C ASN A 73 5.75 8.13 0.20
N GLY A 74 6.30 9.32 -0.07
CA GLY A 74 7.69 9.50 -0.50
C GLY A 74 7.95 9.29 -2.00
N HIS A 75 6.92 9.09 -2.83
CA HIS A 75 7.03 9.07 -4.29
C HIS A 75 5.70 9.45 -4.95
N ALA A 76 5.76 10.18 -6.07
CA ALA A 76 4.68 10.27 -7.05
C ALA A 76 5.10 9.44 -8.26
N SER A 77 4.24 8.53 -8.74
CA SER A 77 4.44 7.88 -10.02
C SER A 77 4.02 8.87 -11.11
N PHE A 78 4.95 9.20 -12.00
CA PHE A 78 4.65 9.89 -13.26
C PHE A 78 4.70 8.86 -14.39
#